data_AF-A0A432IGK9-F1
#
_entry.id   AF-A0A432IGK9-F1
#
_cell.length_a   1.000
_cell.length_b   1.000
_cell.length_c   1.000
_cell.angle_alpha   90.00
_cell.angle_beta   90.00
_cell.angle_gamma   90.00
#
_symmetry.space_group_name_H-M   'P 1'
#
loop_
_entity.id
_entity.type
_entity.pdbx_description
1 polymer ?
#
loop_
_entity_poly.entity_id
_entity_poly.type
_entity_poly.pdbx_seq_one_letter_code
_entity_poly.pdbx_strand_id
1 'polypeptide(L)'
;MKNLGFLLFFLLGFYTASSQSDLGKTKPKLVVGVVVDQMRYDYLTRFYNKYCNDGFKRLIMQGYNCENVHFNYVPTYTAVGHASIYTGTTPDIHGIISNNWYDKDLKKSIYCVDDNRYKTVGAKSGGEKSPYRMQTTTITDALHLAQNMNGKVIGISIKDRAAILPAGHTANAAYWFQGKKTGSFISSSFYMDKLPKWVEKFNISGIAEKYLNQQWKTLYPIDTYTESIADDNEFERTYKDEKRPVFPHDL
;
A
#
# COMPACT_ATOMS: atom_id res chain seq x y z
N MET A 1 47.82 -29.98 59.09
CA MET A 1 47.78 -28.77 58.22
C MET A 1 47.33 -29.27 56.85
N LYS A 2 46.01 -29.28 56.56
CA LYS A 2 45.26 -28.22 55.84
C LYS A 2 45.98 -27.90 54.51
N ASN A 3 45.55 -28.25 53.30
CA ASN A 3 44.22 -28.54 52.76
C ASN A 3 44.37 -29.48 51.55
N LEU A 4 43.78 -30.67 51.61
CA LEU A 4 43.62 -31.59 50.50
C LEU A 4 42.11 -31.70 50.26
N GLY A 5 41.58 -30.99 49.27
CA GLY A 5 40.14 -31.04 48.99
C GLY A 5 39.60 -29.74 48.43
N PHE A 6 40.03 -29.37 47.23
CA PHE A 6 39.28 -28.45 46.37
C PHE A 6 39.64 -28.72 44.91
N LEU A 7 39.45 -29.97 44.49
CA LEU A 7 39.64 -30.38 43.10
C LEU A 7 38.46 -31.26 42.65
N LEU A 8 37.23 -30.83 42.93
CA LEU A 8 36.04 -31.56 42.51
C LEU A 8 34.75 -30.73 42.64
N PHE A 9 34.72 -29.50 42.11
CA PHE A 9 33.45 -28.74 41.97
C PHE A 9 33.50 -27.72 40.82
N PHE A 10 34.04 -28.12 39.67
CA PHE A 10 33.91 -27.37 38.41
C PHE A 10 33.41 -28.28 37.26
N LEU A 11 32.57 -29.24 37.62
CA LEU A 11 31.75 -30.04 36.71
C LEU A 11 30.31 -29.92 37.21
N LEU A 12 29.37 -29.76 36.27
CA LEU A 12 27.93 -29.54 36.46
C LEU A 12 27.48 -28.09 36.67
N GLY A 13 27.68 -27.30 35.62
CA GLY A 13 26.93 -26.07 35.40
C GLY A 13 26.84 -25.68 33.92
N PHE A 14 27.10 -26.61 32.99
CA PHE A 14 26.63 -26.42 31.62
C PHE A 14 25.11 -26.57 31.67
N TYR A 15 24.42 -25.44 31.87
CA TYR A 15 23.09 -25.30 31.34
C TYR A 15 23.18 -25.79 29.90
N THR A 16 22.53 -26.90 29.64
CA THR A 16 22.12 -27.27 28.30
C THR A 16 21.31 -26.09 27.80
N ALA A 17 22.01 -25.16 27.13
CA ALA A 17 21.40 -24.30 26.15
C ALA A 17 20.78 -25.28 25.17
N SER A 18 19.53 -25.61 25.45
CA SER A 18 18.64 -26.29 24.55
C SER A 18 18.67 -25.39 23.34
N SER A 19 19.48 -25.76 22.36
CA SER A 19 19.38 -25.22 21.01
C SER A 19 17.90 -25.40 20.69
N GLN A 20 17.13 -24.31 20.76
CA GLN A 20 15.84 -24.28 20.11
C GLN A 20 16.20 -24.64 18.68
N SER A 21 15.86 -25.86 18.30
CA SER A 21 15.87 -26.26 16.91
C SER A 21 15.20 -25.12 16.18
N ASP A 22 15.96 -24.47 15.31
CA ASP A 22 15.45 -23.47 14.39
C ASP A 22 14.39 -24.22 13.59
N LEU A 23 13.13 -24.10 14.02
CA LEU A 23 11.97 -24.79 13.48
C LEU A 23 11.85 -24.33 12.04
N GLY A 24 12.59 -24.98 11.15
CA GLY A 24 12.91 -24.57 9.77
C GLY A 24 12.00 -23.49 9.24
N LYS A 25 12.23 -22.24 9.65
CA LYS A 25 11.34 -21.14 9.29
C LYS A 25 11.67 -20.81 7.85
N THR A 26 10.97 -21.45 6.93
CA THR A 26 11.03 -21.13 5.52
C THR A 26 10.63 -19.67 5.36
N LYS A 27 11.60 -18.81 5.07
CA LYS A 27 11.33 -17.40 4.82
C LYS A 27 10.49 -17.30 3.53
N PRO A 28 9.38 -16.55 3.53
CA PRO A 28 8.61 -16.36 2.31
C PRO A 28 9.49 -15.69 1.25
N LYS A 29 9.41 -16.18 0.01
CA LYS A 29 10.14 -15.61 -1.13
C LYS A 29 9.56 -14.26 -1.59
N LEU A 30 8.30 -14.00 -1.24
CA LEU A 30 7.54 -12.80 -1.58
C LEU A 30 6.57 -12.48 -0.45
N VAL A 31 6.47 -11.20 -0.10
CA VAL A 31 5.43 -10.65 0.77
C VAL A 31 4.63 -9.66 -0.06
N VAL A 32 3.30 -9.78 -0.05
CA VAL A 32 2.40 -8.90 -0.78
C VAL A 32 1.55 -8.14 0.23
N GLY A 33 1.74 -6.82 0.32
CA GLY A 33 0.90 -5.94 1.10
C GLY A 33 -0.17 -5.30 0.22
N VAL A 34 -1.44 -5.42 0.63
CA VAL A 34 -2.59 -4.87 -0.08
C VAL A 34 -3.37 -3.97 0.87
N VAL A 35 -3.47 -2.68 0.52
CA VAL A 35 -4.31 -1.71 1.23
C VAL A 35 -5.43 -1.31 0.28
N VAL A 36 -6.67 -1.67 0.61
CA VAL A 36 -7.85 -1.25 -0.14
C VAL A 36 -8.29 0.11 0.39
N ASP A 37 -8.05 1.15 -0.39
CA ASP A 37 -8.32 2.54 0.01
C ASP A 37 -9.81 2.73 0.34
N GLN A 38 -10.09 3.34 1.50
CA GLN A 38 -11.44 3.57 2.02
C GLN A 38 -12.27 2.29 2.29
N MET A 39 -11.64 1.12 2.41
CA MET A 39 -12.34 -0.10 2.79
C MET A 39 -12.67 -0.10 4.28
N ARG A 40 -13.97 -0.01 4.60
CA ARG A 40 -14.46 -0.24 5.95
C ARG A 40 -14.51 -1.73 6.23
N TYR A 41 -14.31 -2.10 7.50
CA TYR A 41 -14.33 -3.51 7.92
C TYR A 41 -15.67 -4.18 7.60
N ASP A 42 -16.79 -3.48 7.78
CA ASP A 42 -18.13 -4.01 7.55
C ASP A 42 -18.41 -4.38 6.09
N TYR A 43 -17.59 -3.98 5.12
CA TYR A 43 -17.71 -4.48 3.75
C TYR A 43 -17.43 -5.98 3.65
N LEU A 44 -16.52 -6.51 4.47
CA LEU A 44 -16.21 -7.94 4.50
C LEU A 44 -17.41 -8.80 4.91
N THR A 45 -18.23 -8.29 5.82
CA THR A 45 -19.41 -8.98 6.34
C THR A 45 -20.65 -8.65 5.52
N ARG A 46 -20.88 -7.37 5.18
CA ARG A 46 -22.06 -6.90 4.45
C ARG A 46 -22.21 -7.58 3.10
N PHE A 47 -21.13 -7.74 2.35
CA PHE A 47 -21.16 -8.31 1.00
C PHE A 47 -20.68 -9.76 0.93
N TYR A 48 -20.52 -10.42 2.09
CA TYR A 48 -19.92 -11.75 2.19
C TYR A 48 -20.52 -12.78 1.23
N ASN A 49 -21.85 -12.80 1.12
CA ASN A 49 -22.57 -13.76 0.29
C ASN A 49 -22.38 -13.53 -1.23
N LYS A 50 -21.92 -12.34 -1.64
CA LYS A 50 -21.62 -11.99 -3.04
C LYS A 50 -20.17 -12.23 -3.43
N TYR A 51 -19.29 -12.54 -2.48
CA TYR A 51 -17.88 -12.83 -2.79
C TYR A 51 -17.67 -14.25 -3.29
N CYS A 52 -16.73 -14.39 -4.25
CA CYS A 52 -16.20 -15.69 -4.65
C CYS A 52 -15.27 -16.28 -3.56
N ASN A 53 -14.98 -17.57 -3.66
CA ASN A 53 -14.20 -18.28 -2.64
C ASN A 53 -12.71 -17.90 -2.65
N ASP A 54 -12.15 -17.52 -3.79
CA ASP A 54 -10.71 -17.28 -3.96
C ASP A 54 -10.26 -15.83 -3.70
N GLY A 55 -11.15 -14.98 -3.18
CA GLY A 55 -10.87 -13.59 -2.81
C GLY A 55 -10.85 -13.36 -1.30
N PHE A 56 -11.66 -12.40 -0.82
CA PHE A 56 -11.76 -12.08 0.61
C PHE A 56 -12.13 -13.28 1.49
N LYS A 57 -13.00 -14.18 1.01
CA LYS A 57 -13.37 -15.41 1.74
C LYS A 57 -12.16 -16.26 2.07
N ARG A 58 -11.26 -16.47 1.11
CA ARG A 58 -9.99 -17.19 1.32
C ARG A 58 -9.16 -16.53 2.42
N LEU A 59 -9.00 -15.21 2.38
CA LEU A 59 -8.22 -14.48 3.39
C LEU A 59 -8.80 -14.61 4.79
N ILE A 60 -10.13 -14.54 4.92
CA ILE A 60 -10.84 -14.69 6.21
C ILE A 60 -10.75 -16.13 6.71
N MET A 61 -11.01 -17.12 5.86
CA MET A 61 -11.14 -18.52 6.27
C MET A 61 -9.80 -19.25 6.46
N GLN A 62 -8.77 -18.85 5.71
CA GLN A 62 -7.46 -19.54 5.69
C GLN A 62 -6.32 -18.65 6.22
N GLY A 63 -6.61 -17.39 6.55
CA GLY A 63 -5.66 -16.46 7.12
C GLY A 63 -5.95 -16.16 8.58
N TYR A 64 -5.51 -14.97 9.01
CA TYR A 64 -5.82 -14.42 10.32
C TYR A 64 -6.61 -13.12 10.11
N ASN A 65 -7.80 -13.03 10.71
CA ASN A 65 -8.67 -11.87 10.58
C ASN A 65 -8.62 -11.04 11.87
N CYS A 66 -7.99 -9.87 11.83
CA CYS A 66 -7.96 -8.94 12.97
C CYS A 66 -9.18 -8.02 12.91
N GLU A 67 -10.22 -8.35 13.68
CA GLU A 67 -11.53 -7.69 13.56
C GLU A 67 -11.63 -6.34 14.29
N ASN A 68 -10.70 -6.07 15.21
CA ASN A 68 -10.70 -4.89 16.06
C ASN A 68 -9.42 -4.06 15.89
N VAL A 69 -9.18 -3.57 14.68
CA VAL A 69 -8.04 -2.70 14.34
C VAL A 69 -8.54 -1.30 14.05
N HIS A 70 -8.00 -0.32 14.79
CA HIS A 70 -8.42 1.08 14.70
C HIS A 70 -7.21 1.99 14.46
N PHE A 71 -7.45 3.11 13.78
CA PHE A 71 -6.47 4.19 13.71
C PHE A 71 -6.32 4.82 15.09
N ASN A 72 -5.08 4.94 15.57
CA ASN A 72 -4.73 5.59 16.83
C ASN A 72 -4.32 7.06 16.63
N TYR A 73 -4.73 7.67 15.52
CA TYR A 73 -4.40 9.05 15.14
C TYR A 73 -5.52 9.71 14.35
N VAL A 74 -5.40 11.02 14.20
CA VAL A 74 -6.22 11.87 13.33
C VAL A 74 -5.28 12.82 12.55
N PRO A 75 -5.54 13.15 11.28
CA PRO A 75 -6.68 12.74 10.44
C PRO A 75 -6.50 11.39 9.71
N THR A 76 -7.61 10.69 9.46
CA THR A 76 -7.65 9.41 8.74
C THR A 76 -7.64 9.60 7.21
N TYR A 77 -6.61 10.28 6.70
CA TYR A 77 -6.42 10.51 5.26
C TYR A 77 -5.52 9.46 4.61
N THR A 78 -5.64 9.29 3.28
CA THR A 78 -4.89 8.30 2.49
C THR A 78 -3.37 8.33 2.76
N ALA A 79 -2.71 9.49 2.65
CA ALA A 79 -1.25 9.59 2.84
C ALA A 79 -0.83 9.13 4.24
N VAL A 80 -1.57 9.60 5.24
CA VAL A 80 -1.36 9.31 6.66
C VAL A 80 -1.51 7.82 6.91
N GLY A 81 -2.63 7.24 6.46
CA GLY A 81 -2.93 5.81 6.48
C GLY A 81 -1.80 4.94 5.94
N HIS A 82 -1.37 5.22 4.70
CA HIS A 82 -0.35 4.42 4.03
C HIS A 82 1.02 4.53 4.70
N ALA A 83 1.39 5.72 5.17
CA ALA A 83 2.63 5.90 5.93
C ALA A 83 2.58 5.14 7.27
N SER A 84 1.51 5.28 8.06
CA SER A 84 1.43 4.64 9.37
C SER A 84 1.42 3.11 9.30
N ILE A 85 0.71 2.52 8.32
CA ILE A 85 0.68 1.05 8.13
C ILE A 85 2.09 0.49 7.92
N TYR A 86 2.91 1.17 7.13
CA TYR A 86 4.22 0.65 6.73
C TYR A 86 5.37 1.12 7.61
N THR A 87 5.22 2.20 8.37
CA THR A 87 6.24 2.67 9.31
C THR A 87 6.03 2.12 10.73
N GLY A 88 4.82 1.65 11.05
CA GLY A 88 4.47 1.19 12.40
C GLY A 88 4.42 2.31 13.43
N THR A 89 4.35 3.58 12.99
CA THR A 89 4.29 4.74 13.87
C THR A 89 3.23 5.74 13.41
N THR A 90 3.09 6.85 14.12
CA THR A 90 2.04 7.86 13.97
C THR A 90 2.54 9.14 13.27
N PRO A 91 1.63 10.03 12.83
CA PRO A 91 1.98 11.18 11.99
C PRO A 91 2.89 12.22 12.63
N ASP A 92 2.87 12.32 13.95
CA ASP A 92 3.79 13.13 14.75
C ASP A 92 5.24 12.62 14.68
N ILE A 93 5.44 11.34 14.35
CA ILE A 93 6.78 10.72 14.24
C ILE A 93 7.20 10.59 12.77
N HIS A 94 6.36 10.01 11.89
CA HIS A 94 6.72 9.83 10.48
C HIS A 94 6.58 11.09 9.63
N GLY A 95 5.96 12.16 10.16
CA GLY A 95 5.90 13.50 9.55
C GLY A 95 4.87 13.67 8.41
N ILE A 96 4.12 12.63 8.06
CA ILE A 96 3.07 12.70 7.02
C ILE A 96 1.72 12.95 7.69
N ILE A 97 1.36 14.23 7.85
CA ILE A 97 0.19 14.66 8.66
C ILE A 97 -1.11 14.80 7.85
N SER A 98 -1.02 14.84 6.52
CA SER A 98 -2.18 14.97 5.62
C SER A 98 -1.78 14.63 4.18
N ASN A 99 -2.75 14.54 3.27
CA ASN A 99 -2.48 14.51 1.83
C ASN A 99 -1.83 15.82 1.37
N ASN A 100 -2.32 16.95 1.90
CA ASN A 100 -1.78 18.30 1.70
C ASN A 100 -1.76 19.04 3.02
N TRP A 101 -0.75 19.88 3.25
CA TRP A 101 -0.71 20.78 4.40
C TRP A 101 -0.01 22.09 4.06
N TYR A 102 -0.21 23.11 4.88
CA TYR A 102 0.48 24.39 4.73
C TYR A 102 1.88 24.29 5.35
N ASP A 103 2.90 24.54 4.54
CA ASP A 103 4.27 24.68 4.99
C ASP A 103 4.52 26.15 5.35
N LYS A 104 4.79 26.41 6.64
CA LYS A 104 4.96 27.77 7.16
C LYS A 104 6.23 28.46 6.67
N ASP A 105 7.27 27.69 6.34
CA ASP A 105 8.57 28.22 5.94
C ASP A 105 8.54 28.51 4.42
N LEU A 106 7.93 27.62 3.64
CA LEU A 106 7.69 27.83 2.20
C LEU A 106 6.49 28.74 1.90
N LYS A 107 5.68 29.06 2.92
CA LYS A 107 4.46 29.88 2.86
C LYS A 107 3.45 29.41 1.80
N LYS A 108 3.29 28.10 1.63
CA LYS A 108 2.38 27.52 0.62
C LYS A 108 1.81 26.18 1.06
N SER A 109 0.67 25.79 0.46
CA SER A 109 0.20 24.41 0.55
C SER A 109 1.14 23.50 -0.24
N ILE A 110 1.55 22.41 0.38
CA ILE A 110 2.40 21.38 -0.20
C ILE A 110 1.68 20.03 -0.20
N TYR A 111 2.04 19.18 -1.15
CA TYR A 111 1.54 17.83 -1.27
C TYR A 111 2.54 16.81 -0.68
N CYS A 112 1.99 15.75 -0.08
CA CYS A 112 2.72 14.78 0.73
C CYS A 112 3.95 14.13 0.08
N VAL A 113 3.96 13.98 -1.23
CA VAL A 113 5.06 13.33 -1.97
C VAL A 113 5.66 14.21 -3.06
N ASP A 114 5.28 15.49 -3.17
CA ASP A 114 5.82 16.37 -4.22
C ASP A 114 7.27 16.78 -3.94
N ASP A 115 8.14 16.50 -4.92
CA ASP A 115 9.59 16.71 -4.86
C ASP A 115 10.15 17.16 -6.22
N ASN A 116 10.44 18.46 -6.34
CA ASN A 116 10.94 19.07 -7.58
C ASN A 116 12.41 18.72 -7.91
N ARG A 117 13.12 18.04 -7.00
CA ARG A 117 14.48 17.54 -7.23
C ARG A 117 14.51 16.40 -8.25
N TYR A 118 13.38 15.72 -8.42
CA TYR A 118 13.23 14.59 -9.33
C TYR A 118 12.33 14.95 -10.50
N LYS A 119 12.47 14.20 -11.60
CA LYS A 119 11.74 14.42 -12.86
C LYS A 119 10.77 13.29 -13.12
N THR A 120 9.73 13.60 -13.90
CA THR A 120 8.74 12.62 -14.34
C THR A 120 9.39 11.59 -15.26
N VAL A 121 9.10 10.31 -15.06
CA VAL A 121 9.57 9.21 -15.91
C VAL A 121 8.37 8.45 -16.46
N GLY A 122 8.28 8.33 -17.79
CA GLY A 122 7.17 7.66 -18.48
C GLY A 122 5.99 8.55 -18.88
N ALA A 123 6.04 9.86 -18.61
CA ALA A 123 5.06 10.85 -19.07
C ALA A 123 5.65 12.28 -19.09
N LYS A 124 4.85 13.25 -19.54
CA LYS A 124 5.24 14.67 -19.58
C LYS A 124 5.25 15.35 -18.20
N SER A 125 4.43 14.87 -17.27
CA SER A 125 4.26 15.46 -15.93
C SER A 125 3.69 14.43 -14.95
N GLY A 126 3.64 14.78 -13.67
CA GLY A 126 3.01 13.95 -12.62
C GLY A 126 3.99 13.07 -11.84
N GLY A 127 5.29 13.16 -12.10
CA GLY A 127 6.32 12.39 -11.39
C GLY A 127 7.47 13.19 -10.81
N GLU A 128 7.30 14.48 -10.53
CA GLU A 128 8.20 15.21 -9.63
C GLU A 128 7.87 14.83 -8.18
N LYS A 129 8.14 13.57 -7.81
CA LYS A 129 7.66 12.93 -6.57
C LYS A 129 8.67 11.99 -5.93
N SER A 130 8.72 11.94 -4.61
CA SER A 130 9.57 11.04 -3.81
C SER A 130 9.05 10.88 -2.37
N PRO A 131 9.59 9.94 -1.57
CA PRO A 131 9.17 9.75 -0.18
C PRO A 131 9.82 10.75 0.80
N TYR A 132 10.61 11.72 0.36
CA TYR A 132 11.50 12.52 1.24
C TYR A 132 10.86 13.27 2.42
N ARG A 133 9.54 13.51 2.38
CA ARG A 133 8.83 14.15 3.49
C ARG A 133 8.52 13.19 4.63
N MET A 134 8.60 11.88 4.38
CA MET A 134 8.48 10.85 5.41
C MET A 134 9.80 10.76 6.17
N GLN A 135 9.74 10.96 7.48
CA GLN A 135 10.95 11.11 8.31
C GLN A 135 11.49 9.78 8.86
N THR A 136 10.72 8.70 8.71
CA THR A 136 11.01 7.38 9.28
C THR A 136 11.17 6.34 8.20
N THR A 137 11.91 5.28 8.51
CA THR A 137 11.96 4.08 7.67
C THR A 137 10.63 3.32 7.69
N THR A 138 10.35 2.59 6.63
CA THR A 138 9.26 1.60 6.59
C THR A 138 9.77 0.20 6.93
N ILE A 139 8.85 -0.74 7.13
CA ILE A 139 9.16 -2.18 7.18
C ILE A 139 9.80 -2.68 5.87
N THR A 140 9.45 -2.08 4.73
CA THR A 140 10.07 -2.39 3.44
C THR A 140 11.51 -1.86 3.38
N ASP A 141 11.78 -0.68 3.94
CA ASP A 141 13.15 -0.17 4.09
C ASP A 141 13.99 -1.10 4.97
N ALA A 142 13.47 -1.47 6.13
CA ALA A 142 14.14 -2.39 7.04
C ALA A 142 14.42 -3.76 6.39
N LEU A 143 13.46 -4.32 5.66
CA LEU A 143 13.64 -5.58 4.94
C LEU A 143 14.71 -5.48 3.85
N HIS A 144 14.68 -4.40 3.07
CA HIS A 144 15.63 -4.20 1.97
C HIS A 144 17.05 -4.01 2.51
N LEU A 145 17.22 -3.21 3.57
CA LEU A 145 18.49 -3.04 4.29
C LEU A 145 18.99 -4.35 4.91
N ALA A 146 18.11 -5.13 5.54
CA ALA A 146 18.46 -6.44 6.12
C ALA A 146 18.94 -7.46 5.07
N GLN A 147 18.60 -7.25 3.80
CA GLN A 147 19.05 -8.05 2.67
C GLN A 147 20.27 -7.45 1.95
N ASN A 148 20.93 -6.47 2.58
CA ASN A 148 22.00 -5.69 1.97
C ASN A 148 21.60 -5.15 0.59
N MET A 149 20.35 -4.69 0.48
CA MET A 149 19.76 -4.13 -0.74
C MET A 149 19.68 -5.08 -1.94
N ASN A 150 19.83 -6.39 -1.73
CA ASN A 150 19.71 -7.40 -2.80
C ASN A 150 18.25 -7.79 -3.12
N GLY A 151 17.32 -7.44 -2.23
CA GLY A 151 15.90 -7.68 -2.39
C GLY A 151 15.25 -6.86 -3.50
N LYS A 152 13.94 -7.06 -3.66
CA LYS A 152 13.09 -6.21 -4.51
C LYS A 152 11.92 -5.65 -3.70
N VAL A 153 11.83 -4.33 -3.64
CA VAL A 153 10.73 -3.56 -3.06
C VAL A 153 10.09 -2.73 -4.17
N ILE A 154 8.80 -2.99 -4.43
CA ILE A 154 8.04 -2.34 -5.50
C ILE A 154 6.70 -1.88 -4.96
N GLY A 155 6.40 -0.58 -5.07
CA GLY A 155 5.07 -0.01 -4.81
C GLY A 155 4.26 0.17 -6.09
N ILE A 156 2.99 -0.20 -6.11
CA ILE A 156 2.09 0.02 -7.25
C ILE A 156 0.74 0.49 -6.72
N SER A 157 0.24 1.61 -7.24
CA SER A 157 -1.10 2.11 -6.93
C SER A 157 -1.61 3.01 -8.04
N ILE A 158 -2.90 3.29 -8.11
CA ILE A 158 -3.42 4.36 -8.97
C ILE A 158 -3.00 5.74 -8.42
N LYS A 159 -2.78 5.87 -7.10
CA LYS A 159 -2.38 7.11 -6.43
C LYS A 159 -0.90 7.09 -6.10
N ASP A 160 -0.17 8.13 -6.47
CA ASP A 160 1.26 8.33 -6.14
C ASP A 160 1.62 8.05 -4.67
N ARG A 161 0.94 8.71 -3.73
CA ARG A 161 1.17 8.59 -2.28
C ARG A 161 0.92 7.19 -1.73
N ALA A 162 0.03 6.43 -2.36
CA ALA A 162 -0.27 5.05 -1.98
C ALA A 162 0.71 4.03 -2.61
N ALA A 163 1.51 4.43 -3.61
CA ALA A 163 2.63 3.64 -4.10
C ALA A 163 3.94 3.99 -3.36
N ILE A 164 4.20 5.29 -3.19
CA ILE A 164 5.46 5.85 -2.69
C ILE A 164 5.65 5.60 -1.19
N LEU A 165 4.67 5.95 -0.36
CA LEU A 165 4.82 5.91 1.10
C LEU A 165 4.94 4.47 1.64
N PRO A 166 4.17 3.48 1.14
CA PRO A 166 4.39 2.08 1.51
C PRO A 166 5.73 1.50 1.06
N ALA A 167 6.21 1.92 -0.12
CA ALA A 167 7.44 1.38 -0.69
C ALA A 167 8.68 1.86 0.10
N GLY A 168 8.64 3.08 0.64
CA GLY A 168 9.72 3.62 1.45
C GLY A 168 10.86 4.23 0.63
N HIS A 169 11.93 4.60 1.33
CA HIS A 169 13.08 5.34 0.82
C HIS A 169 14.01 4.51 -0.05
N THR A 170 14.09 3.21 0.22
CA THR A 170 15.04 2.30 -0.40
C THR A 170 14.42 1.53 -1.57
N ALA A 171 13.16 1.78 -1.91
CA ALA A 171 12.43 1.01 -2.90
C ALA A 171 13.13 0.99 -4.26
N ASN A 172 13.13 -0.17 -4.92
CA ASN A 172 13.65 -0.27 -6.29
C ASN A 172 12.73 0.44 -7.29
N ALA A 173 11.42 0.53 -6.98
CA ALA A 173 10.46 1.24 -7.80
C ALA A 173 9.19 1.61 -7.01
N ALA A 174 8.58 2.73 -7.40
CA ALA A 174 7.17 2.96 -7.18
C ALA A 174 6.52 3.41 -8.49
N TYR A 175 5.36 2.84 -8.82
CA TYR A 175 4.59 3.16 -10.02
C TYR A 175 3.21 3.68 -9.65
N TRP A 176 2.80 4.78 -10.29
CA TRP A 176 1.46 5.32 -10.13
C TRP A 176 0.81 5.70 -11.45
N PHE A 177 -0.51 5.70 -11.48
CA PHE A 177 -1.26 5.94 -12.70
C PHE A 177 -1.41 7.44 -12.97
N GLN A 178 -0.84 7.90 -14.08
CA GLN A 178 -1.09 9.23 -14.61
C GLN A 178 -2.30 9.18 -15.55
N GLY A 179 -3.45 9.62 -15.04
CA GLY A 179 -4.72 9.63 -15.78
C GLY A 179 -4.81 10.74 -16.85
N LYS A 180 -6.05 11.15 -17.16
CA LYS A 180 -6.39 12.08 -18.25
C LYS A 180 -5.88 11.52 -19.60
N LYS A 181 -5.31 12.38 -20.46
CA LYS A 181 -4.81 12.00 -21.79
C LYS A 181 -3.56 11.10 -21.77
N THR A 182 -2.97 10.82 -20.60
CA THR A 182 -1.76 9.99 -20.50
C THR A 182 -2.09 8.50 -20.35
N GLY A 183 -3.04 8.15 -19.49
CA GLY A 183 -3.54 6.78 -19.34
C GLY A 183 -2.47 5.72 -19.04
N SER A 184 -1.40 6.08 -18.34
CA SER A 184 -0.20 5.23 -18.19
C SER A 184 0.30 5.17 -16.75
N PHE A 185 0.89 4.05 -16.36
CA PHE A 185 1.71 3.98 -15.16
C PHE A 185 3.06 4.67 -15.39
N ILE A 186 3.41 5.55 -14.46
CA ILE A 186 4.62 6.38 -14.49
C ILE A 186 5.43 6.18 -13.22
N SER A 187 6.62 6.76 -13.19
CA SER A 187 7.46 6.84 -11.99
C SER A 187 8.19 8.20 -11.94
N SER A 188 9.20 8.31 -11.07
CA SER A 188 10.06 9.48 -10.96
C SER A 188 11.53 9.09 -11.07
N SER A 189 12.38 10.08 -11.37
CA SER A 189 13.84 9.90 -11.40
C SER A 189 14.45 9.70 -10.00
N PHE A 190 13.65 9.65 -8.93
CA PHE A 190 14.09 9.13 -7.64
C PHE A 190 14.35 7.62 -7.72
N TYR A 191 13.54 6.89 -8.50
CA TYR A 191 13.59 5.43 -8.58
C TYR A 191 14.41 4.93 -9.78
N MET A 192 14.29 5.58 -10.93
CA MET A 192 14.86 5.10 -12.20
C MET A 192 14.94 6.20 -13.25
N ASP A 193 15.88 6.11 -14.18
CA ASP A 193 15.97 7.07 -15.30
C ASP A 193 14.95 6.79 -16.41
N LYS A 194 14.56 5.51 -16.57
CA LYS A 194 13.63 5.04 -17.61
C LYS A 194 12.74 3.94 -17.05
N LEU A 195 11.50 3.86 -17.54
CA LEU A 195 10.60 2.76 -17.19
C LEU A 195 11.18 1.42 -17.68
N PRO A 196 11.02 0.33 -16.92
CA PRO A 196 11.41 -0.99 -17.40
C PRO A 196 10.43 -1.47 -18.49
N LYS A 197 10.94 -2.32 -19.39
CA LYS A 197 10.20 -2.84 -20.55
C LYS A 197 8.82 -3.41 -20.24
N TRP A 198 8.63 -4.02 -19.08
CA TRP A 198 7.33 -4.60 -18.72
C TRP A 198 6.27 -3.52 -18.43
N VAL A 199 6.66 -2.37 -17.86
CA VAL A 199 5.76 -1.23 -17.62
C VAL A 199 5.46 -0.56 -18.95
N GLU A 200 6.48 -0.36 -19.80
CA GLU A 200 6.27 0.17 -21.15
C GLU A 200 5.30 -0.71 -21.95
N LYS A 201 5.49 -2.04 -21.92
CA LYS A 201 4.59 -3.01 -22.55
C LYS A 201 3.17 -2.93 -21.98
N PHE A 202 3.02 -2.77 -20.66
CA PHE A 202 1.71 -2.60 -20.04
C PHE A 202 1.03 -1.31 -20.50
N ASN A 203 1.76 -0.19 -20.52
CA ASN A 203 1.21 1.11 -20.93
C ASN A 203 0.73 1.13 -22.38
N ILE A 204 1.45 0.48 -23.30
CA ILE A 204 1.06 0.39 -24.72
C ILE A 204 0.04 -0.73 -25.00
N SER A 205 -0.32 -1.55 -24.01
CA SER A 205 -1.23 -2.69 -24.21
C SER A 205 -2.66 -2.28 -24.52
N GLY A 206 -3.04 -1.02 -24.27
CA GLY A 206 -4.40 -0.53 -24.39
C GLY A 206 -5.37 -1.10 -23.34
N ILE A 207 -4.90 -1.84 -22.33
CA ILE A 207 -5.77 -2.44 -21.31
C ILE A 207 -6.57 -1.38 -20.53
N ALA A 208 -5.91 -0.29 -20.13
CA ALA A 208 -6.59 0.78 -19.40
C ALA A 208 -7.71 1.42 -20.23
N GLU A 209 -7.42 1.74 -21.50
CA GLU A 209 -8.39 2.27 -22.46
C GLU A 209 -9.52 1.26 -22.73
N LYS A 210 -9.19 -0.04 -22.86
CA LYS A 210 -10.19 -1.09 -23.05
C LYS A 210 -11.19 -1.15 -21.89
N TYR A 211 -10.77 -0.94 -20.64
CA TYR A 211 -11.70 -0.89 -19.51
C TYR A 211 -12.54 0.38 -19.48
N LEU A 212 -11.98 1.52 -19.90
CA LEU A 212 -12.71 2.79 -19.96
C LEU A 212 -13.66 2.90 -21.16
N ASN A 213 -13.42 2.16 -22.24
CA ASN A 213 -14.31 2.12 -23.41
C ASN A 213 -15.43 1.08 -23.27
N GLN A 214 -15.74 0.66 -22.04
CA GLN A 214 -16.84 -0.25 -21.72
C GLN A 214 -17.92 0.50 -20.96
N GLN A 215 -19.16 0.09 -21.18
CA GLN A 215 -20.28 0.53 -20.37
C GLN A 215 -20.16 -0.09 -18.97
N TRP A 216 -20.20 0.75 -17.93
CA TRP A 216 -20.17 0.29 -16.55
C TRP A 216 -21.56 -0.25 -16.16
N LYS A 217 -21.65 -1.57 -16.07
CA LYS A 217 -22.83 -2.32 -15.61
C LYS A 217 -22.57 -2.96 -14.26
N THR A 218 -23.63 -3.20 -13.49
CA THR A 218 -23.54 -4.06 -12.30
C THR A 218 -23.14 -5.48 -12.72
N LEU A 219 -22.28 -6.13 -11.91
CA LEU A 219 -21.82 -7.50 -12.20
C LEU A 219 -22.95 -8.53 -12.09
N TYR A 220 -23.73 -8.45 -11.01
CA TYR A 220 -24.99 -9.18 -10.83
C TYR A 220 -26.19 -8.38 -11.34
N PRO A 221 -27.38 -8.99 -11.51
CA PRO A 221 -28.61 -8.25 -11.72
C PRO A 221 -28.85 -7.22 -10.60
N ILE A 222 -29.22 -6.00 -10.96
CA ILE A 222 -29.24 -4.84 -10.06
C ILE A 222 -30.22 -5.01 -8.89
N ASP A 223 -31.32 -5.72 -9.11
CA ASP A 223 -32.33 -6.10 -8.13
C ASP A 223 -31.79 -7.05 -7.04
N THR A 224 -30.64 -7.69 -7.27
CA THR A 224 -30.01 -8.59 -6.30
C THR A 224 -29.09 -7.88 -5.31
N TYR A 225 -28.82 -6.58 -5.46
CA TYR A 225 -27.96 -5.80 -4.55
C TYR A 225 -28.74 -5.33 -3.32
N THR A 226 -29.30 -6.28 -2.57
CA THR A 226 -30.15 -6.01 -1.40
C THR A 226 -29.39 -5.44 -0.21
N GLU A 227 -28.06 -5.46 -0.25
CA GLU A 227 -27.18 -4.88 0.77
C GLU A 227 -26.76 -3.43 0.48
N SER A 228 -27.28 -2.85 -0.61
CA SER A 228 -27.09 -1.47 -1.03
C SER A 228 -28.38 -0.66 -0.92
N ILE A 229 -28.27 0.66 -0.93
CA ILE A 229 -29.41 1.55 -1.16
C ILE A 229 -29.86 1.49 -2.63
N ALA A 230 -31.07 1.96 -2.90
CA ALA A 230 -31.62 2.00 -4.25
C ALA A 230 -30.76 2.88 -5.19
N ASP A 231 -30.66 2.46 -6.44
CA ASP A 231 -30.07 3.26 -7.53
C ASP A 231 -30.85 4.58 -7.68
N ASP A 232 -30.14 5.66 -7.97
CA ASP A 232 -30.66 7.03 -7.99
C ASP A 232 -31.29 7.49 -6.67
N ASN A 233 -30.41 7.87 -5.76
CA ASN A 233 -30.73 8.40 -4.44
C ASN A 233 -30.04 9.74 -4.15
N GLU A 234 -30.41 10.40 -3.05
CA GLU A 234 -29.92 11.73 -2.67
C GLU A 234 -28.42 11.82 -2.37
N PHE A 235 -27.74 10.69 -2.19
CA PHE A 235 -26.32 10.62 -1.92
C PHE A 235 -25.46 10.40 -3.18
N GLU A 236 -26.09 10.27 -4.35
CA GLU A 236 -25.42 10.06 -5.63
C GLU A 236 -25.25 11.35 -6.44
N ARG A 237 -24.36 11.29 -7.43
CA ARG A 237 -24.12 12.38 -8.38
C ARG A 237 -24.01 11.81 -9.78
N THR A 238 -24.52 12.55 -10.76
CA THR A 238 -24.44 12.15 -12.16
C THR A 238 -22.99 12.06 -12.62
N TYR A 239 -22.70 11.08 -13.49
CA TYR A 239 -21.41 10.98 -14.16
C TYR A 239 -21.45 11.74 -15.48
N LYS A 240 -20.57 12.74 -15.64
CA LYS A 240 -20.49 13.59 -16.85
C LYS A 240 -21.87 14.14 -17.26
N ASP A 241 -22.21 14.03 -18.54
CA ASP A 241 -23.40 14.59 -19.19
C ASP A 241 -24.69 13.75 -18.93
N GLU A 242 -24.64 12.77 -18.01
CA GLU A 242 -25.81 11.99 -17.61
C GLU A 242 -26.85 12.87 -16.89
N LYS A 243 -28.13 12.60 -17.17
CA LYS A 243 -29.25 13.32 -16.53
C LYS A 243 -29.59 12.79 -15.14
N ARG A 244 -29.30 11.51 -14.88
CA ARG A 244 -29.59 10.78 -13.62
C ARG A 244 -28.46 9.78 -13.36
N PRO A 245 -28.08 9.54 -12.10
CA PRO A 245 -27.00 8.63 -11.73
C PRO A 245 -27.48 7.17 -11.72
N VAL A 246 -28.08 6.71 -12.83
CA VAL A 246 -28.62 5.34 -12.93
C VAL A 246 -27.72 4.44 -13.74
N PHE A 247 -27.61 3.18 -13.35
CA PHE A 247 -26.92 2.20 -14.17
C PHE A 247 -27.71 1.88 -15.47
N PRO A 248 -27.00 1.62 -16.58
CA PRO A 248 -25.55 1.61 -16.71
C PRO A 248 -24.93 2.98 -17.08
N HIS A 249 -23.65 3.18 -16.73
CA HIS A 249 -22.92 4.42 -17.06
C HIS A 249 -22.02 4.27 -18.30
N ASP A 250 -21.96 5.31 -19.12
CA ASP A 250 -21.07 5.37 -20.29
C ASP A 250 -19.76 6.10 -19.92
N LEU A 251 -18.68 5.32 -19.80
CA LEU A 251 -17.41 5.76 -19.20
C LEU A 251 -16.61 6.79 -20.00
#